data_AF-A0A0H1BC71-F1
#
_entry.id   AF-A0A0H1BC71-F1
#
_cell.length_a   1.000
_cell.length_b   1.000
_cell.length_c   1.000
_cell.angle_alpha   90.00
_cell.angle_beta   90.00
_cell.angle_gamma   90.00
#
_symmetry.space_group_name_H-M   'P 1'
#
loop_
_entity.id
_entity.type
_entity.pdbx_description
1 polymer ?
#
loop_
_entity_poly.entity_id
_entity_poly.type
_entity_poly.pdbx_seq_one_letter_code
_entity_poly.pdbx_strand_id
1 'polypeptide(L)'
;MVDIVPISSYPSYISLLPSIQTCNITNLPENYFLKYYLYHALSWPQLSFVAVVRPKHNGLKNEYPKVVGYVLAKMEEEPTDGIAHGHITSLSVMRTHRRLGIAERLMKMSQRAMAESHRAEYVSLHVRVSNNAALHLYRDTLGFEVEKIEPKYYADGEDAYAMKMDLRPLWVKEDRDGNANGGQKQITKAESAAANNDADTHPDEGEDVGEMGKQPGEKEEKEKEKVFRVKVGRALGVGDLVERNESVR
;
A
#
# COMPACT_ATOMS: atom_id res chain seq x y z
N MET A 1 -24.69 0.91 3.73
CA MET A 1 -23.66 -0.13 3.46
C MET A 1 -22.31 0.57 3.45
N VAL A 2 -21.28 -0.03 4.04
CA VAL A 2 -19.91 0.52 4.00
C VAL A 2 -19.15 -0.22 2.91
N ASP A 3 -18.62 0.54 1.97
CA ASP A 3 -17.81 0.05 0.85
C ASP A 3 -16.35 0.41 1.09
N ILE A 4 -15.44 -0.52 0.83
CA ILE A 4 -14.00 -0.25 0.89
C ILE A 4 -13.47 -0.23 -0.52
N VAL A 5 -12.84 0.88 -0.90
CA VAL A 5 -12.34 1.15 -2.25
C VAL A 5 -10.90 1.65 -2.17
N PRO A 6 -10.02 1.30 -3.12
CA PRO A 6 -8.68 1.88 -3.19
C PRO A 6 -8.77 3.36 -3.58
N ILE A 7 -7.84 4.18 -3.08
CA ILE A 7 -7.87 5.64 -3.32
C ILE A 7 -7.69 5.98 -4.80
N SER A 8 -6.84 5.23 -5.50
CA SER A 8 -6.40 5.56 -6.85
C SER A 8 -6.99 4.68 -7.97
N SER A 9 -7.98 3.81 -7.70
CA SER A 9 -8.66 3.05 -8.77
C SER A 9 -9.64 3.90 -9.57
N TYR A 10 -10.00 3.50 -10.80
CA TYR A 10 -11.11 4.11 -11.52
C TYR A 10 -12.49 3.63 -10.99
N PRO A 11 -13.46 4.52 -10.71
CA PRO A 11 -13.35 5.98 -10.70
C PRO A 11 -12.51 6.48 -9.51
N SER A 12 -11.60 7.43 -9.75
CA SER A 12 -10.61 7.88 -8.76
C SER A 12 -11.26 8.51 -7.53
N TYR A 13 -10.86 8.04 -6.36
CA TYR A 13 -11.26 8.57 -5.05
C TYR A 13 -10.22 9.55 -4.48
N ILE A 14 -9.26 10.02 -5.28
CA ILE A 14 -8.30 11.07 -4.90
C ILE A 14 -9.04 12.37 -4.52
N SER A 15 -10.21 12.64 -5.09
CA SER A 15 -11.07 13.76 -4.68
C SER A 15 -11.53 13.68 -3.22
N LEU A 16 -11.47 12.49 -2.60
CA LEU A 16 -11.81 12.29 -1.19
C LEU A 16 -10.66 12.57 -0.23
N LEU A 17 -9.45 12.89 -0.70
CA LEU A 17 -8.31 13.18 0.18
C LEU A 17 -8.61 14.25 1.26
N PRO A 18 -9.35 15.35 0.99
CA PRO A 18 -9.75 16.29 2.05
C PRO A 18 -10.67 15.67 3.12
N SER A 19 -11.54 14.73 2.72
CA SER A 19 -12.40 14.00 3.64
C SER A 19 -11.63 12.97 4.46
N ILE A 20 -10.61 12.35 3.87
CA ILE A 20 -9.66 11.46 4.55
C ILE A 20 -8.85 12.25 5.59
N GLN A 21 -8.33 13.42 5.21
CA GLN A 21 -7.63 14.31 6.13
C GLN A 21 -8.54 14.74 7.29
N THR A 22 -9.79 15.08 7.01
CA THR A 22 -10.78 15.40 8.06
C THR A 22 -11.00 14.21 9.00
N CYS A 23 -11.03 12.99 8.46
CA CYS A 23 -11.13 11.76 9.25
C CYS A 23 -9.90 11.55 10.15
N ASN A 24 -8.69 11.86 9.67
CA ASN A 24 -7.46 11.84 10.47
C ASN A 24 -7.56 12.83 11.65
N ILE A 25 -7.81 14.11 11.35
CA ILE A 25 -7.92 15.19 12.35
C ILE A 25 -8.93 14.87 13.45
N THR A 26 -10.03 14.22 13.10
CA THR A 26 -11.08 13.86 14.07
C THR A 26 -10.69 12.69 14.98
N ASN A 27 -9.80 11.80 14.53
CA ASN A 27 -9.53 10.53 15.21
C ASN A 27 -8.14 10.41 15.82
N LEU A 28 -7.15 11.16 15.33
CA LEU A 28 -5.74 10.99 15.68
C LEU A 28 -5.10 12.36 16.01
N PRO A 29 -4.22 12.41 17.03
CA PRO A 29 -3.41 13.59 17.31
C PRO A 29 -2.28 13.80 16.28
N GLU A 30 -1.82 12.73 15.61
CA GLU A 30 -0.81 12.79 14.56
C GLU A 30 -1.44 13.20 13.22
N ASN A 31 -1.16 14.43 12.80
CA ASN A 31 -1.76 15.08 11.64
C ASN A 31 -0.71 15.44 10.58
N TYR A 32 -1.16 15.51 9.32
CA TYR A 32 -0.29 15.78 8.17
C TYR A 32 -0.90 16.79 7.22
N PHE A 33 -0.04 17.51 6.48
CA PHE A 33 -0.47 18.36 5.38
C PHE A 33 -1.06 17.54 4.23
N LEU A 34 -2.02 18.11 3.49
CA LEU A 34 -2.67 17.45 2.35
C LEU A 34 -1.65 16.99 1.29
N LYS A 35 -0.54 17.71 1.12
CA LYS A 35 0.58 17.33 0.25
C LYS A 35 1.11 15.93 0.57
N TYR A 36 1.16 15.55 1.85
CA TYR A 36 1.66 14.24 2.27
C TYR A 36 0.70 13.11 1.87
N TYR A 37 -0.60 13.34 1.95
CA TYR A 37 -1.61 12.40 1.44
C TYR A 37 -1.50 12.24 -0.09
N LEU A 38 -1.30 13.35 -0.80
CA LEU A 38 -1.13 13.33 -2.25
C LEU A 38 0.13 12.55 -2.65
N TYR A 39 1.24 12.72 -1.93
CA TYR A 39 2.46 11.94 -2.12
C TYR A 39 2.19 10.43 -2.00
N HIS A 40 1.49 9.98 -0.96
CA HIS A 40 1.14 8.55 -0.83
C HIS A 40 0.26 8.05 -1.97
N ALA A 41 -0.78 8.82 -2.33
CA ALA A 41 -1.75 8.44 -3.36
C ALA A 41 -1.11 8.33 -4.76
N LEU A 42 -0.05 9.11 -5.02
CA LEU A 42 0.65 9.14 -6.30
C LEU A 42 1.85 8.19 -6.35
N SER A 43 2.60 8.04 -5.26
CA SER A 43 3.77 7.16 -5.21
C SER A 43 3.38 5.68 -5.09
N TRP A 44 2.35 5.37 -4.28
CA TRP A 44 1.88 3.99 -4.06
C TRP A 44 0.35 3.87 -4.18
N PRO A 45 -0.20 4.08 -5.39
CA PRO A 45 -1.64 4.16 -5.61
C PRO A 45 -2.43 2.90 -5.21
N GLN A 46 -1.77 1.73 -5.18
CA GLN A 46 -2.38 0.44 -4.88
C GLN A 46 -2.51 0.15 -3.38
N LEU A 47 -1.77 0.85 -2.53
CA LEU A 47 -1.59 0.45 -1.13
C LEU A 47 -2.61 1.05 -0.16
N SER A 48 -3.18 2.19 -0.52
CA SER A 48 -4.06 2.96 0.36
C SER A 48 -5.53 2.78 -0.02
N PHE A 49 -6.38 2.58 1.00
CA PHE A 49 -7.80 2.27 0.85
C PHE A 49 -8.65 3.19 1.72
N VAL A 50 -9.87 3.44 1.28
CA VAL A 50 -10.85 4.27 1.99
C VAL A 50 -12.15 3.50 2.16
N ALA A 51 -12.72 3.57 3.36
CA ALA A 51 -14.03 3.07 3.70
C ALA A 51 -15.05 4.22 3.58
N VAL A 52 -16.05 4.03 2.71
CA VAL A 52 -17.03 5.05 2.39
C VAL A 52 -18.46 4.55 2.60
N VAL A 53 -19.35 5.47 2.95
CA VAL A 53 -20.80 5.25 2.98
C VAL A 53 -21.41 6.01 1.83
N ARG A 54 -22.02 5.28 0.89
CA ARG A 54 -22.77 5.88 -0.20
C ARG A 54 -24.08 6.52 0.31
N PRO A 55 -24.44 7.71 -0.19
CA PRO A 55 -25.75 8.32 0.08
C PRO A 55 -26.87 7.36 -0.35
N LYS A 56 -28.00 7.37 0.37
CA LYS A 56 -29.20 6.65 -0.08
C LYS A 56 -29.71 7.28 -1.38
N HIS A 57 -30.34 6.45 -2.23
CA HIS A 57 -30.79 6.75 -3.60
C HIS A 57 -31.73 7.97 -3.81
N ASN A 58 -32.01 8.74 -2.75
CA ASN A 58 -32.80 9.98 -2.76
C ASN A 58 -31.94 11.27 -2.64
N GLY A 59 -30.61 11.16 -2.57
CA GLY A 59 -29.71 12.32 -2.58
C GLY A 59 -29.49 12.88 -3.99
N LEU A 60 -29.21 14.18 -4.09
CA LEU A 60 -28.83 14.82 -5.35
C LEU A 60 -27.71 14.03 -6.04
N LYS A 61 -27.75 13.94 -7.38
CA LYS A 61 -26.83 13.16 -8.24
C LYS A 61 -25.32 13.41 -8.04
N ASN A 62 -24.91 14.36 -7.20
CA ASN A 62 -23.53 14.83 -7.03
C ASN A 62 -23.03 14.81 -5.57
N GLU A 63 -23.67 14.10 -4.65
CA GLU A 63 -23.16 14.02 -3.26
C GLU A 63 -21.96 13.06 -3.18
N TYR A 64 -20.80 13.59 -2.75
CA TYR A 64 -19.61 12.77 -2.50
C TYR A 64 -19.90 11.72 -1.43
N PRO A 65 -19.37 10.49 -1.57
CA PRO A 65 -19.56 9.47 -0.57
C PRO A 65 -18.86 9.87 0.74
N LYS A 66 -19.50 9.57 1.87
CA LYS A 66 -18.99 9.96 3.18
C LYS A 66 -17.85 9.03 3.61
N VAL A 67 -16.66 9.58 3.84
CA VAL A 67 -15.52 8.81 4.38
C VAL A 67 -15.77 8.49 5.85
N VAL A 68 -15.68 7.20 6.20
CA VAL A 68 -15.87 6.69 7.57
C VAL A 68 -14.64 5.97 8.12
N GLY A 69 -13.64 5.70 7.28
CA GLY A 69 -12.34 5.21 7.69
C GLY A 69 -11.39 5.16 6.51
N TYR A 70 -10.10 5.00 6.78
CA TYR A 70 -9.07 4.89 5.75
C TYR A 70 -7.84 4.17 6.30
N VAL A 71 -7.03 3.63 5.39
CA VAL A 71 -5.66 3.22 5.63
C VAL A 71 -4.77 3.93 4.61
N LEU A 72 -3.73 4.59 5.12
CA LEU A 72 -2.70 5.24 4.35
C LEU A 72 -1.40 4.44 4.53
N ALA A 73 -0.86 3.97 3.42
CA ALA A 73 0.25 3.04 3.41
C ALA A 73 1.26 3.42 2.33
N LYS A 74 2.53 3.09 2.58
CA LYS A 74 3.66 3.31 1.67
C LYS A 74 4.58 2.10 1.64
N MET A 75 5.46 2.04 0.65
CA MET A 75 6.68 1.24 0.73
C MET A 75 7.79 2.09 1.36
N GLU A 76 8.69 1.46 2.10
CA GLU A 76 9.89 2.15 2.58
C GLU A 76 10.90 2.29 1.43
N GLU A 77 11.30 3.53 1.11
CA GLU A 77 12.19 3.83 -0.01
C GLU A 77 13.66 3.55 0.33
N GLU A 78 14.05 3.79 1.59
CA GLU A 78 15.43 3.60 2.09
C GLU A 78 15.45 2.61 3.27
N PRO A 79 15.22 1.31 3.01
CA PRO A 79 15.22 0.32 4.08
C PRO A 79 16.62 0.19 4.70
N THR A 80 16.71 0.34 6.02
CA THR A 80 17.99 0.21 6.76
C THR A 80 18.62 -1.17 6.59
N ASP A 81 17.77 -2.19 6.48
CA ASP A 81 18.18 -3.59 6.36
C ASP A 81 18.33 -4.05 4.90
N GLY A 82 18.08 -3.15 3.93
CA GLY A 82 18.07 -3.48 2.48
C GLY A 82 16.87 -4.31 2.02
N ILE A 83 15.93 -4.63 2.93
CA ILE A 83 14.76 -5.47 2.65
C ILE A 83 13.55 -4.58 2.29
N ALA A 84 12.92 -4.87 1.15
CA ALA A 84 11.71 -4.18 0.72
C ALA A 84 10.54 -4.51 1.66
N HIS A 85 9.98 -3.48 2.29
CA HIS A 85 8.87 -3.64 3.23
C HIS A 85 7.88 -2.47 3.16
N GLY A 86 6.64 -2.76 3.53
CA GLY A 86 5.59 -1.77 3.63
C GLY A 86 5.58 -1.08 4.99
N HIS A 87 5.03 0.12 5.05
CA HIS A 87 4.80 0.85 6.28
C HIS A 87 3.37 1.41 6.33
N ILE A 88 2.68 1.23 7.46
CA ILE A 88 1.36 1.81 7.69
C ILE A 88 1.54 3.19 8.32
N THR A 89 1.43 4.22 7.50
CA THR A 89 1.54 5.62 7.92
C THR A 89 0.39 6.03 8.83
N SER A 90 -0.84 5.65 8.48
CA SER A 90 -2.01 6.06 9.27
C SER A 90 -3.21 5.16 9.02
N LEU A 91 -3.90 4.76 10.09
CA LEU A 91 -5.15 4.00 10.04
C LEU A 91 -6.14 4.64 11.01
N SER A 92 -7.33 4.99 10.51
CA SER A 92 -8.40 5.42 11.41
C SER A 92 -9.78 5.06 10.90
N VAL A 93 -10.70 4.89 11.85
CA VAL A 93 -12.12 4.68 11.59
C VAL A 93 -12.90 5.60 12.53
N MET A 94 -13.87 6.32 11.96
CA MET A 94 -14.78 7.19 12.70
C MET A 94 -15.42 6.43 13.86
N ARG A 95 -15.48 7.06 15.04
CA ARG A 95 -15.99 6.42 16.28
C ARG A 95 -17.34 5.73 16.11
N THR A 96 -18.24 6.33 15.33
CA THR A 96 -19.58 5.82 15.02
C THR A 96 -19.60 4.55 14.16
N HIS A 97 -18.48 4.20 13.52
CA HIS A 97 -18.36 3.06 12.61
C HIS A 97 -17.30 2.04 13.09
N ARG A 98 -16.79 2.18 14.32
CA ARG A 98 -15.86 1.21 14.92
C ARG A 98 -16.61 -0.08 15.29
N ARG A 99 -15.85 -1.18 15.53
CA ARG A 99 -16.36 -2.52 15.87
C ARG A 99 -17.22 -3.18 14.78
N LEU A 100 -17.10 -2.71 13.53
CA LEU A 100 -17.74 -3.29 12.35
C LEU A 100 -16.75 -4.05 11.43
N GLY A 101 -15.54 -4.37 11.93
CA GLY A 101 -14.50 -5.05 11.14
C GLY A 101 -13.87 -4.20 10.02
N ILE A 102 -14.16 -2.89 9.96
CA ILE A 102 -13.68 -2.00 8.88
C ILE A 102 -12.15 -1.91 8.87
N ALA A 103 -11.54 -1.67 10.05
CA ALA A 103 -10.09 -1.51 10.17
C ALA A 103 -9.34 -2.79 9.76
N GLU A 104 -9.84 -3.96 10.18
CA GLU A 104 -9.28 -5.26 9.79
C GLU A 104 -9.32 -5.46 8.28
N ARG A 105 -10.46 -5.16 7.64
CA ARG A 105 -10.59 -5.28 6.18
C ARG A 105 -9.68 -4.31 5.42
N LEU A 106 -9.58 -3.05 5.88
CA LEU A 106 -8.67 -2.06 5.31
C LEU A 106 -7.21 -2.56 5.36
N MET A 107 -6.79 -3.05 6.53
CA MET A 107 -5.44 -3.58 6.73
C MET A 107 -5.15 -4.79 5.84
N LYS A 108 -6.04 -5.78 5.80
CA LYS A 108 -5.88 -6.98 4.96
C LYS A 108 -5.74 -6.64 3.48
N MET A 109 -6.52 -5.67 3.00
CA MET A 109 -6.43 -5.20 1.60
C MET A 109 -5.09 -4.51 1.33
N SER A 110 -4.64 -3.65 2.25
CA SER A 110 -3.34 -2.97 2.14
C SER A 110 -2.16 -3.94 2.17
N GLN A 111 -2.14 -4.87 3.13
CA GLN A 111 -1.13 -5.92 3.27
C GLN A 111 -1.02 -6.79 2.00
N ARG A 112 -2.17 -7.20 1.47
CA ARG A 112 -2.23 -7.97 0.23
C ARG A 112 -1.67 -7.17 -0.95
N ALA A 113 -2.05 -5.89 -1.08
CA ALA A 113 -1.53 -5.03 -2.13
C ALA A 113 0.00 -4.83 -2.02
N MET A 114 0.55 -4.70 -0.80
CA MET A 114 1.99 -4.63 -0.56
C MET A 114 2.71 -5.91 -1.00
N ALA A 115 2.18 -7.07 -0.64
CA ALA A 115 2.73 -8.36 -1.01
C ALA A 115 2.68 -8.60 -2.53
N GLU A 116 1.53 -8.33 -3.16
CA GLU A 116 1.30 -8.61 -4.59
C GLU A 116 2.00 -7.61 -5.51
N SER A 117 1.95 -6.31 -5.21
CA SER A 117 2.43 -5.26 -6.12
C SER A 117 3.92 -4.94 -5.95
N HIS A 118 4.46 -5.12 -4.74
CA HIS A 118 5.82 -4.69 -4.41
C HIS A 118 6.70 -5.79 -3.81
N ARG A 119 6.19 -7.04 -3.70
CA ARG A 119 6.89 -8.16 -3.04
C ARG A 119 7.44 -7.76 -1.67
N ALA A 120 6.67 -7.00 -0.90
CA ALA A 120 7.04 -6.63 0.45
C ALA A 120 7.26 -7.89 1.29
N GLU A 121 8.42 -8.02 1.95
CA GLU A 121 8.69 -9.16 2.83
C GLU A 121 7.94 -9.03 4.14
N TYR A 122 7.76 -7.81 4.64
CA TYR A 122 7.01 -7.54 5.85
C TYR A 122 6.32 -6.17 5.78
N VAL A 123 5.46 -5.91 6.75
CA VAL A 123 4.88 -4.59 7.00
C VAL A 123 5.20 -4.15 8.42
N SER A 124 5.55 -2.88 8.58
CA SER A 124 5.82 -2.25 9.88
C SER A 124 4.82 -1.15 10.21
N LEU A 125 4.64 -0.88 11.50
CA LEU A 125 3.85 0.25 12.00
C LEU A 125 4.28 0.64 13.40
N HIS A 126 3.86 1.83 13.81
CA HIS A 126 4.02 2.34 15.18
C HIS A 126 2.66 2.51 15.85
N VAL A 127 2.56 2.10 17.11
CA VAL A 127 1.34 2.25 17.91
C VAL A 127 1.66 2.69 19.33
N ARG A 128 0.89 3.66 19.85
CA ARG A 128 0.91 4.09 21.25
C ARG A 128 0.74 2.90 22.20
N VAL A 129 1.58 2.85 23.23
CA VAL A 129 1.53 1.80 24.26
C VAL A 129 0.19 1.79 25.00
N SER A 130 -0.46 2.94 25.15
CA SER A 130 -1.78 3.07 25.80
C SER A 130 -2.98 2.68 24.90
N ASN A 131 -2.77 2.49 23.59
CA ASN A 131 -3.86 2.27 22.64
C ASN A 131 -4.31 0.80 22.57
N ASN A 132 -4.99 0.35 23.63
CA ASN A 132 -5.47 -1.03 23.78
C ASN A 132 -6.34 -1.53 22.61
N ALA A 133 -7.14 -0.65 22.00
CA ALA A 133 -8.01 -1.03 20.89
C ALA A 133 -7.20 -1.34 19.62
N ALA A 134 -6.18 -0.54 19.32
CA ALA A 134 -5.29 -0.79 18.20
C ALA A 134 -4.37 -1.99 18.46
N LEU A 135 -3.87 -2.16 19.70
CA LEU A 135 -3.07 -3.32 20.07
C LEU A 135 -3.81 -4.64 19.88
N HIS A 136 -5.09 -4.71 20.27
CA HIS A 136 -5.91 -5.90 20.01
C HIS A 136 -6.09 -6.15 18.50
N LEU A 137 -6.27 -5.10 17.69
CA LEU A 137 -6.37 -5.25 16.25
C LEU A 137 -5.07 -5.81 15.66
N TYR A 138 -3.93 -5.18 15.97
CA TYR A 138 -2.65 -5.55 15.36
C TYR A 138 -2.14 -6.90 15.86
N ARG A 139 -2.06 -7.09 17.18
CA ARG A 139 -1.52 -8.32 17.79
C ARG A 139 -2.48 -9.49 17.63
N ASP A 140 -3.71 -9.33 18.12
CA ASP A 140 -4.62 -10.48 18.30
C ASP A 140 -5.37 -10.85 17.01
N THR A 141 -5.65 -9.88 16.14
CA THR A 141 -6.46 -10.10 14.92
C THR A 141 -5.60 -10.23 13.66
N LEU A 142 -4.56 -9.41 13.53
CA LEU A 142 -3.73 -9.36 12.33
C LEU A 142 -2.40 -10.11 12.47
N GLY A 143 -1.99 -10.50 13.69
CA GLY A 143 -0.77 -11.27 13.91
C GLY A 143 0.51 -10.45 13.82
N PHE A 144 0.48 -9.17 14.14
CA PHE A 144 1.68 -8.36 14.30
C PHE A 144 2.41 -8.72 15.59
N GLU A 145 3.74 -8.76 15.51
CA GLU A 145 4.64 -8.94 16.63
C GLU A 145 5.31 -7.62 17.02
N VAL A 146 5.64 -7.47 18.29
CA VAL A 146 6.38 -6.29 18.78
C VAL A 146 7.87 -6.53 18.53
N GLU A 147 8.50 -5.69 17.71
CA GLU A 147 9.93 -5.76 17.41
C GLU A 147 10.74 -5.04 18.49
N LYS A 148 10.32 -3.82 18.84
CA LYS A 148 10.99 -2.97 19.85
C LYS A 148 10.04 -1.92 20.41
N ILE A 149 10.46 -1.32 21.51
CA ILE A 149 9.81 -0.13 22.09
C ILE A 149 10.65 1.08 21.73
N GLU A 150 10.04 2.10 21.14
CA GLU A 150 10.68 3.36 20.82
C GLU A 150 10.30 4.41 21.89
N PRO A 151 11.25 4.79 22.76
CA PRO A 151 10.96 5.71 23.85
C PRO A 151 10.70 7.12 23.33
N LYS A 152 9.69 7.80 23.87
CA LYS A 152 9.31 9.19 23.51
C LYS A 152 9.14 9.39 22.01
N TYR A 153 8.51 8.42 21.34
CA TYR A 153 8.29 8.46 19.89
C TYR A 153 7.29 9.56 19.51
N TYR A 154 6.22 9.71 20.29
CA TYR A 154 5.17 10.71 20.03
C TYR A 154 5.52 12.07 20.64
N ALA A 155 4.92 13.13 20.09
CA ALA A 155 5.23 14.53 20.46
C ALA A 155 4.91 14.88 21.93
N ASP A 156 3.96 14.17 22.53
CA ASP A 156 3.61 14.26 23.95
C ASP A 156 4.53 13.42 24.86
N GLY A 157 5.54 12.77 24.28
CA GLY A 157 6.51 11.95 24.98
C GLY A 157 6.05 10.52 25.26
N GLU A 158 4.89 10.10 24.73
CA GLU A 158 4.46 8.70 24.85
C GLU A 158 5.37 7.78 24.02
N ASP A 159 5.66 6.61 24.60
CA ASP A 159 6.40 5.54 23.92
C ASP A 159 5.53 4.86 22.85
N ALA A 160 6.18 4.30 21.83
CA ALA A 160 5.53 3.51 20.79
C ALA A 160 6.04 2.07 20.78
N TYR A 161 5.15 1.13 20.51
CA TYR A 161 5.56 -0.19 20.01
C TYR A 161 5.80 -0.08 18.51
N ALA A 162 7.02 -0.43 18.08
CA ALA A 162 7.30 -0.75 16.69
C ALA A 162 6.86 -2.20 16.46
N MET A 163 5.86 -2.39 15.61
CA MET A 163 5.28 -3.69 15.32
C MET A 163 5.59 -4.11 13.88
N LYS A 164 5.75 -5.42 13.67
CA LYS A 164 6.12 -6.02 12.40
C LYS A 164 5.26 -7.26 12.11
N MET A 165 4.93 -7.48 10.84
CA MET A 165 4.22 -8.68 10.39
C MET A 165 4.85 -9.20 9.09
N ASP A 166 5.12 -10.49 9.02
CA ASP A 166 5.64 -11.16 7.82
C ASP A 166 4.57 -11.26 6.74
N LEU A 167 4.91 -10.82 5.52
CA LEU A 167 4.06 -10.83 4.34
C LEU A 167 4.47 -11.90 3.32
N ARG A 168 5.61 -12.58 3.49
CA ARG A 168 6.05 -13.66 2.59
C ARG A 168 5.01 -14.76 2.38
N PRO A 169 4.21 -15.17 3.39
CA PRO A 169 3.14 -16.14 3.18
C PRO A 169 2.04 -15.68 2.20
N LEU A 170 1.91 -14.37 1.96
CA LEU A 170 0.92 -13.78 1.06
C LEU A 170 1.45 -13.58 -0.37
N TRP A 171 2.73 -13.92 -0.63
CA TRP A 171 3.29 -13.79 -1.97
C TRP A 171 2.57 -14.72 -2.94
N VAL A 172 2.27 -14.20 -4.13
CA VAL A 172 1.76 -15.03 -5.23
C VAL A 172 2.86 -16.01 -5.59
N LYS A 173 2.60 -17.30 -5.41
CA LYS A 173 3.48 -18.35 -5.91
C LYS A 173 3.42 -18.27 -7.42
N GLU A 174 4.54 -17.93 -8.06
CA GLU A 174 4.66 -18.17 -9.49
C GLU A 174 4.58 -19.68 -9.67
N ASP A 175 3.55 -20.17 -10.37
CA ASP A 175 3.49 -21.55 -10.85
C ASP A 175 4.59 -21.72 -11.91
N ARG A 176 5.85 -21.79 -11.47
CA ARG A 176 6.98 -22.26 -12.27
C ARG A 176 7.02 -23.77 -12.22
N ASP A 177 5.93 -24.41 -12.62
CA ASP A 177 5.91 -25.81 -12.98
C ASP A 177 4.78 -26.01 -13.98
N GLY A 178 5.16 -26.07 -15.26
CA GLY A 178 4.33 -26.65 -16.31
C GLY A 178 4.19 -28.15 -16.09
N ASN A 179 3.51 -28.56 -15.01
CA ASN A 179 3.10 -29.93 -14.80
C ASN A 179 1.59 -30.03 -15.00
N ALA A 180 1.22 -30.14 -16.27
CA ALA A 180 -0.07 -30.69 -16.65
C ALA A 180 -0.13 -32.14 -16.17
N ASN A 181 -0.65 -32.38 -14.95
CA ASN A 181 -1.37 -33.60 -14.59
C ASN A 181 -1.90 -33.55 -13.16
N GLY A 182 -3.23 -33.71 -13.03
CA GLY A 182 -3.82 -34.25 -11.79
C GLY A 182 -5.01 -33.47 -11.26
N GLY A 183 -6.20 -33.65 -11.86
CA GLY A 183 -7.43 -33.12 -11.27
C GLY A 183 -8.69 -33.31 -12.10
N GLN A 184 -8.89 -34.47 -12.75
CA GLN A 184 -10.20 -34.82 -13.30
C GLN A 184 -11.23 -34.90 -12.17
N LYS A 185 -12.22 -34.01 -12.20
CA LYS A 185 -13.51 -34.24 -11.53
C LYS A 185 -14.66 -34.00 -12.53
N GLN A 186 -14.90 -35.07 -13.28
CA GLN A 186 -16.19 -35.57 -13.78
C GLN A 186 -17.39 -34.60 -13.66
N ILE A 187 -17.78 -33.99 -14.78
CA ILE A 187 -19.16 -33.53 -15.01
C ILE A 187 -19.64 -34.21 -16.29
N THR A 188 -20.85 -34.75 -16.18
CA THR A 188 -21.51 -35.69 -17.07
C THR A 188 -21.93 -35.10 -18.42
N LYS A 189 -21.78 -35.97 -19.41
CA LYS A 189 -22.23 -35.96 -20.81
C LYS A 189 -23.69 -35.53 -21.00
N ALA A 190 -23.96 -34.60 -21.94
CA ALA A 190 -25.08 -34.65 -22.89
C ALA A 190 -24.92 -33.55 -23.98
N GLU A 191 -24.59 -34.01 -25.19
CA GLU A 191 -25.05 -33.57 -26.53
C GLU A 191 -25.10 -32.05 -26.85
N SER A 192 -24.36 -31.56 -27.85
CA SER A 192 -24.67 -31.85 -29.25
C SER A 192 -23.45 -31.77 -30.18
N ALA A 193 -23.39 -32.72 -31.11
CA ALA A 193 -22.52 -32.73 -32.27
C ALA A 193 -23.13 -31.88 -33.38
N ALA A 194 -22.32 -31.07 -34.07
CA ALA A 194 -22.03 -31.24 -35.51
C ALA A 194 -21.33 -30.01 -36.12
N ALA A 195 -20.38 -30.33 -37.01
CA ALA A 195 -19.90 -29.56 -38.16
C ALA A 195 -18.56 -28.81 -38.02
N ASN A 196 -17.53 -29.54 -38.44
CA ASN A 196 -16.55 -29.21 -39.49
C ASN A 196 -15.54 -28.08 -39.28
N ASN A 197 -14.27 -28.51 -39.29
CA ASN A 197 -13.13 -28.01 -40.08
C ASN A 197 -13.08 -26.50 -40.33
N ASP A 198 -12.10 -25.84 -39.72
CA ASP A 198 -10.94 -25.38 -40.47
C ASP A 198 -9.79 -25.05 -39.53
N ALA A 199 -8.61 -25.49 -39.94
CA ALA A 199 -7.34 -25.20 -39.31
C ALA A 199 -6.87 -23.83 -39.81
N ASP A 200 -6.53 -22.92 -38.91
CA ASP A 200 -5.61 -21.84 -39.24
C ASP A 200 -4.70 -21.53 -38.04
N THR A 201 -3.51 -22.07 -38.18
CA THR A 201 -2.31 -21.81 -37.38
C THR A 201 -1.80 -20.44 -37.78
N HIS A 202 -1.80 -19.47 -36.87
CA HIS A 202 -1.04 -18.23 -37.03
C HIS A 202 0.34 -18.39 -36.36
N PRO A 203 1.44 -18.46 -37.12
CA PRO A 203 2.77 -18.39 -36.55
C PRO A 203 3.14 -16.93 -36.24
N ASP A 204 3.63 -16.75 -35.02
CA ASP A 204 4.20 -15.53 -34.45
C ASP A 204 5.56 -15.24 -35.13
N GLU A 205 5.56 -14.34 -36.11
CA GLU A 205 6.76 -13.81 -36.76
C GLU A 205 7.17 -12.49 -36.10
N GLY A 206 8.08 -12.58 -35.14
CA GLY A 206 8.78 -11.44 -34.55
C GLY A 206 10.25 -11.77 -34.36
N GLU A 207 11.07 -11.51 -35.39
CA GLU A 207 12.53 -11.62 -35.33
C GLU A 207 13.17 -10.51 -34.46
N ASP A 208 14.29 -10.86 -33.84
CA ASP A 208 15.15 -9.97 -33.04
C ASP A 208 15.79 -8.87 -33.91
N VAL A 209 15.52 -7.61 -33.56
CA VAL A 209 16.15 -6.44 -34.20
C VAL A 209 17.45 -6.03 -33.50
N GLY A 210 18.55 -6.57 -34.02
CA GLY A 210 19.65 -5.78 -34.59
C GLY A 210 20.40 -4.76 -33.71
N GLU A 211 21.52 -5.22 -33.16
CA GLU A 211 22.69 -4.45 -32.75
C GLU A 211 23.34 -3.76 -33.98
N MET A 212 23.54 -2.44 -33.95
CA MET A 212 24.36 -1.74 -34.95
C MET A 212 25.10 -0.54 -34.35
N GLY A 213 26.44 -0.58 -34.42
CA GLY A 213 27.28 0.63 -34.43
C GLY A 213 28.60 0.58 -33.66
N LYS A 214 29.65 -0.03 -34.22
CA LYS A 214 31.07 0.29 -33.90
C LYS A 214 31.71 1.00 -35.11
N GLN A 215 32.14 2.26 -34.93
CA GLN A 215 33.56 2.75 -34.87
C GLN A 215 34.00 3.48 -36.16
N PRO A 216 35.10 4.29 -36.21
CA PRO A 216 36.18 4.51 -35.22
C PRO A 216 36.65 5.98 -34.98
N GLY A 217 37.41 6.18 -33.88
CA GLY A 217 38.56 7.09 -33.83
C GLY A 217 38.41 8.45 -33.13
N GLU A 218 38.90 8.59 -31.89
CA GLU A 218 40.04 9.45 -31.52
C GLU A 218 40.16 9.65 -29.98
N LYS A 219 41.38 9.35 -29.49
CA LYS A 219 42.12 9.87 -28.31
C LYS A 219 41.54 9.76 -26.89
N GLU A 220 42.26 8.98 -26.08
CA GLU A 220 42.20 8.91 -24.62
C GLU A 220 42.67 10.22 -23.95
N GLU A 221 41.85 10.77 -23.05
CA GLU A 221 42.31 11.46 -21.84
C GLU A 221 41.40 11.05 -20.67
N LYS A 222 41.99 10.44 -19.63
CA LYS A 222 41.30 10.02 -18.41
C LYS A 222 41.24 11.19 -17.41
N GLU A 223 40.16 11.95 -17.42
CA GLU A 223 39.77 12.75 -16.26
C GLU A 223 38.96 11.88 -15.28
N LYS A 224 39.44 11.79 -14.04
CA LYS A 224 38.73 11.12 -12.95
C LYS A 224 37.55 12.01 -12.53
N GLU A 225 36.34 11.64 -12.93
CA GLU A 225 35.11 12.21 -12.35
C GLU A 225 35.09 11.96 -10.83
N LYS A 226 35.22 13.04 -10.06
CA LYS A 226 34.99 13.01 -8.61
C LYS A 226 33.50 13.00 -8.35
N VAL A 227 32.94 11.82 -8.09
CA VAL A 227 31.57 11.67 -7.60
C VAL A 227 31.50 12.21 -6.17
N PHE A 228 30.87 13.36 -5.97
CA PHE A 228 30.55 13.87 -4.64
C PHE A 228 29.36 13.08 -4.08
N ARG A 229 29.58 12.27 -3.04
CA ARG A 229 28.49 11.73 -2.22
C ARG A 229 27.93 12.85 -1.35
N VAL A 230 26.75 13.34 -1.69
CA VAL A 230 25.96 14.19 -0.83
C VAL A 230 25.39 13.31 0.29
N LYS A 231 25.61 13.70 1.55
CA LYS A 231 24.95 13.07 2.70
C LYS A 231 23.46 13.37 2.60
N VAL A 232 22.66 12.37 2.26
CA VAL A 232 21.21 12.45 2.41
C VAL A 232 20.92 12.60 3.90
N GLY A 233 20.11 13.61 4.23
CA GLY A 233 19.78 13.97 5.59
C GLY A 233 19.12 12.81 6.35
N ARG A 234 19.31 12.81 7.67
CA ARG A 234 18.71 11.88 8.62
C ARG A 234 17.20 11.67 8.33
N ALA A 235 16.74 10.42 8.35
CA ALA A 235 15.31 10.10 8.34
C ALA A 235 14.60 10.87 9.48
N LEU A 236 13.72 11.78 9.10
CA LEU A 236 12.97 12.63 10.02
C LEU A 236 11.89 11.79 10.70
N GLY A 237 11.82 11.85 12.02
CA GLY A 237 10.74 11.23 12.78
C GLY A 237 9.43 11.99 12.58
N VAL A 238 8.29 11.37 12.92
CA VAL A 238 6.96 12.01 12.80
C VAL A 238 6.89 13.35 13.53
N GLY A 239 7.64 13.54 14.62
CA GLY A 239 7.73 14.83 15.33
C GLY A 239 8.31 15.99 14.53
N ASP A 240 9.08 15.73 13.47
CA ASP A 240 9.57 16.75 12.53
C ASP A 240 8.60 16.97 11.35
N LEU A 241 7.60 16.10 11.19
CA LEU A 241 6.52 16.19 10.21
C LEU A 241 5.24 16.83 10.78
N VAL A 242 5.17 17.02 12.10
CA VAL A 242 4.04 17.61 12.82
C VAL A 242 4.24 19.12 12.96
N GLU A 243 3.21 19.89 12.60
CA GLU A 243 3.20 21.34 12.66
C GLU A 243 3.33 21.83 14.11
N ARG A 244 4.41 22.57 14.42
CA ARG A 244 4.57 23.21 15.72
C ARG A 244 3.70 24.46 15.76
N ASN A 245 2.79 24.53 16.73
CA ASN A 245 2.01 25.73 16.97
C ASN A 245 2.91 26.82 17.57
N GLU A 246 3.36 27.76 16.74
CA GLU A 246 4.27 28.85 17.13
C GLU A 246 3.60 29.94 17.99
N SER A 247 2.29 29.84 18.26
CA SER A 247 1.54 30.83 19.05
C SER A 247 1.73 30.73 20.56
N VAL A 248 2.51 29.76 21.05
CA VAL A 248 2.87 29.63 22.46
C VAL A 248 4.37 29.92 22.61
N ARG A 249 4.72 31.22 22.60
CA ARG A 249 6.02 31.74 23.04
C ARG A 249 5.81 32.83 24.06
#